data_AF-A0A9P0LT84-F1
#
_entry.id   AF-A0A9P0LT84-F1
#
_cell.length_a   1.000
_cell.length_b   1.000
_cell.length_c   1.000
_cell.angle_alpha   90.00
_cell.angle_beta   90.00
_cell.angle_gamma   90.00
#
_symmetry.space_group_name_H-M   'P 1'
#
loop_
_entity.id
_entity.type
_entity.pdbx_description
1 polymer ?
#
loop_
_entity_poly.entity_id
_entity_poly.type
_entity_poly.pdbx_seq_one_letter_code
_entity_poly.pdbx_strand_id
1 'polypeptide(L)'
;MAGNEAVSFDKKFKSRHATSKGDIILFRHGAIVRNRDLIDVWIEAPRGNRKQKLICKNFYRKAESILEIINFEERDCRIKVICKWGFDGSSGHSQYKQKFSDLENTDEFLFLVAMTPLRLIDMETNTIETKEGHYYIIEVDMMLTMLDGSVGNVLSETNSTMKCIICGATPKDMNTLAGINRPPNVDNYRFGLSTLHCWIRFFEYLLHIGYRLPIKSWQVRVPENKAIVEANKKRIQAEFRAKLSLIVDKPKPGYGSSNDGNTARIFFHNPQTSSDITGVDRELIEKIAIILGVLASGCAIDMEKFASLLEEARNLYIHLYKWYNMPNTVHNPACSPTPSYYFK
;
A
#
# COMPACT_ATOMS: atom_id res chain seq x y z
N MET A 1 -33.61 -0.53 -22.35
CA MET A 1 -33.95 -1.61 -21.40
C MET A 1 -32.87 -2.67 -21.52
N ALA A 2 -31.93 -2.66 -20.59
CA ALA A 2 -30.95 -3.73 -20.37
C ALA A 2 -30.56 -3.60 -18.90
N GLY A 3 -30.84 -4.66 -18.14
CA GLY A 3 -30.81 -4.66 -16.68
C GLY A 3 -29.38 -4.58 -16.12
N ASN A 4 -29.22 -3.76 -15.09
CA ASN A 4 -28.08 -3.83 -14.18
C ASN A 4 -28.30 -5.02 -13.24
N GLU A 5 -27.58 -6.12 -13.46
CA GLU A 5 -27.41 -7.14 -12.43
C GLU A 5 -26.23 -6.75 -11.55
N ALA A 6 -26.56 -6.19 -10.39
CA ALA A 6 -25.63 -6.01 -9.30
C ALA A 6 -25.33 -7.40 -8.71
N VAL A 7 -24.09 -7.87 -8.84
CA VAL A 7 -23.60 -9.04 -8.12
C VAL A 7 -23.65 -8.70 -6.63
N SER A 8 -24.59 -9.33 -5.92
CA SER A 8 -24.77 -9.15 -4.48
C SER A 8 -23.66 -9.89 -3.74
N PHE A 9 -22.80 -9.15 -3.07
CA PHE A 9 -21.92 -9.71 -2.03
C PHE A 9 -22.79 -10.00 -0.80
N ASP A 10 -22.89 -11.28 -0.43
CA ASP A 10 -23.64 -11.74 0.74
C ASP A 10 -23.11 -11.07 2.02
N LYS A 11 -24.00 -10.34 2.71
CA LYS A 11 -23.75 -9.50 3.88
C LYS A 11 -23.60 -10.35 5.16
N LYS A 12 -22.63 -11.27 5.20
CA LYS A 12 -22.28 -12.02 6.42
C LYS A 12 -20.77 -12.01 6.71
N PHE A 13 -20.16 -10.84 6.67
CA PHE A 13 -18.89 -10.61 7.37
C PHE A 13 -19.19 -9.93 8.71
N LYS A 14 -19.40 -10.74 9.76
CA LYS A 14 -19.38 -10.21 11.14
C LYS A 14 -17.92 -10.06 11.52
N SER A 15 -17.43 -8.82 11.57
CA SER A 15 -16.10 -8.48 12.07
C SER A 15 -15.99 -8.88 13.55
N ARG A 16 -15.44 -10.07 13.81
CA ARG A 16 -14.86 -10.37 15.13
C ARG A 16 -13.45 -9.81 15.12
N HIS A 17 -13.17 -8.93 16.07
CA HIS A 17 -11.90 -8.24 16.25
C HIS A 17 -10.71 -9.19 16.16
N ALA A 18 -9.96 -9.11 15.05
CA ALA A 18 -8.62 -9.67 14.96
C ALA A 18 -7.70 -8.80 15.83
N THR A 19 -7.56 -9.18 17.10
CA THR A 19 -6.54 -8.64 17.98
C THR A 19 -5.27 -9.45 17.73
N SER A 20 -4.25 -8.81 17.17
CA SER A 20 -2.93 -9.40 16.98
C SER A 20 -2.22 -9.53 18.34
N LYS A 21 -2.39 -10.66 19.01
CA LYS A 21 -1.49 -11.09 20.09
C LYS A 21 -0.46 -12.04 19.49
N GLY A 22 0.82 -11.78 19.78
CA GLY A 22 1.96 -12.49 19.20
C GLY A 22 1.90 -13.99 19.48
N ASP A 23 2.15 -14.78 18.44
CA ASP A 23 2.28 -16.24 18.53
C ASP A 23 3.71 -16.59 18.97
N ILE A 24 3.83 -17.51 19.93
CA ILE A 24 5.10 -18.00 20.48
C ILE A 24 5.38 -19.40 19.91
N ILE A 25 6.54 -19.59 19.28
CA ILE A 25 6.97 -20.87 18.70
C ILE A 25 8.26 -21.32 19.37
N LEU A 26 8.34 -22.59 19.81
CA LEU A 26 9.51 -23.17 20.50
C LEU A 26 10.29 -24.09 19.55
N PHE A 27 11.62 -23.89 19.45
CA PHE A 27 12.54 -24.77 18.71
C PHE A 27 13.65 -25.29 19.63
N ARG A 28 14.12 -26.53 19.43
CA ARG A 28 15.23 -27.14 20.19
C ARG A 28 16.47 -27.29 19.30
N HIS A 29 17.65 -26.95 19.81
CA HIS A 29 18.90 -27.14 19.07
C HIS A 29 19.20 -28.63 18.85
N GLY A 30 19.53 -29.02 17.62
CA GLY A 30 19.96 -30.40 17.27
C GLY A 30 18.86 -31.48 17.16
N ALA A 31 17.58 -31.18 17.44
CA ALA A 31 16.48 -32.12 17.21
C ALA A 31 15.15 -31.40 16.96
N ILE A 32 14.54 -31.69 15.81
CA ILE A 32 13.15 -31.32 15.51
C ILE A 32 12.24 -32.17 16.41
N VAL A 33 11.77 -31.61 17.51
CA VAL A 33 10.61 -32.20 18.20
C VAL A 33 9.41 -31.95 17.30
N ARG A 34 9.09 -32.90 16.40
CA ARG A 34 7.77 -32.99 15.80
C ARG A 34 6.79 -33.41 16.90
N ASN A 35 6.46 -32.50 17.81
CA ASN A 35 5.32 -32.71 18.65
C ASN A 35 4.09 -32.47 17.78
N ARG A 36 3.33 -33.52 17.50
CA ARG A 36 2.08 -33.42 16.73
C ARG A 36 1.02 -32.59 17.47
N ASP A 37 1.30 -32.21 18.72
CA ASP A 37 0.29 -31.74 19.68
C ASP A 37 0.54 -30.31 20.21
N LEU A 38 1.48 -29.55 19.66
CA LEU A 38 1.68 -28.14 20.04
C LEU A 38 1.77 -27.25 18.81
N ILE A 39 0.82 -26.32 18.70
CA ILE A 39 0.59 -25.32 17.65
C ILE A 39 -0.29 -25.83 16.50
N ASP A 40 -1.54 -26.16 16.84
CA ASP A 40 -2.65 -25.89 15.92
C ASP A 40 -2.92 -24.38 15.92
N VAL A 41 -2.51 -23.68 14.86
CA VAL A 41 -3.01 -22.34 14.57
C VAL A 41 -4.46 -22.49 14.09
N TRP A 42 -5.41 -22.44 15.02
CA TRP A 42 -6.84 -22.39 14.71
C TRP A 42 -7.22 -20.97 14.29
N ILE A 43 -7.07 -20.66 13.00
CA ILE A 43 -7.87 -19.59 12.40
C ILE A 43 -9.22 -20.23 12.06
N GLU A 44 -10.26 -19.98 12.87
CA GLU A 44 -11.63 -20.39 12.54
C GLU A 44 -12.07 -19.69 11.24
N ALA A 45 -11.97 -20.41 10.13
CA ALA A 45 -12.62 -20.07 8.87
C ALA A 45 -13.81 -21.03 8.64
N PRO A 46 -14.87 -20.57 7.97
CA PRO A 46 -16.01 -21.42 7.63
C PRO A 46 -15.53 -22.67 6.90
N ARG A 47 -15.99 -23.83 7.39
CA ARG A 47 -15.64 -25.20 6.97
C ARG A 47 -15.30 -25.30 5.47
N GLY A 48 -14.07 -25.72 5.14
CA GLY A 48 -13.86 -26.46 3.88
C GLY A 48 -12.61 -26.26 3.02
N ASN A 49 -11.47 -25.68 3.45
CA ASN A 49 -10.34 -25.51 2.52
C ASN A 49 -8.97 -26.01 3.02
N ARG A 50 -8.42 -27.05 2.36
CA ARG A 50 -7.05 -27.61 2.52
C ARG A 50 -5.92 -26.60 2.28
N LYS A 51 -6.21 -25.39 1.78
CA LYS A 51 -5.22 -24.40 1.31
C LYS A 51 -4.49 -23.65 2.44
N GLN A 52 -5.08 -23.50 3.64
CA GLN A 52 -4.46 -22.74 4.74
C GLN A 52 -3.29 -23.47 5.44
N LYS A 53 -3.29 -24.81 5.47
CA LYS A 53 -2.20 -25.61 6.04
C LYS A 53 -0.85 -25.37 5.31
N LEU A 54 -0.91 -24.95 4.05
CA LEU A 54 0.27 -24.67 3.22
C LEU A 54 0.97 -23.36 3.57
N ILE A 55 0.22 -22.31 3.96
CA ILE A 55 0.78 -21.00 4.34
C ILE A 55 1.63 -21.16 5.60
N CYS A 56 1.09 -21.82 6.63
CA CYS A 56 1.84 -22.14 7.84
C CYS A 56 3.08 -23.00 7.51
N LYS A 57 2.95 -24.05 6.69
CA LYS A 57 4.08 -24.92 6.33
C LYS A 57 5.19 -24.20 5.56
N ASN A 58 4.85 -23.26 4.67
CA ASN A 58 5.84 -22.46 3.94
C ASN A 58 6.46 -21.39 4.83
N PHE A 59 5.70 -20.84 5.79
CA PHE A 59 6.23 -19.99 6.86
C PHE A 59 7.30 -20.74 7.66
N TYR A 60 6.96 -21.94 8.16
CA TYR A 60 7.90 -22.77 8.92
C TYR A 60 9.18 -23.07 8.14
N ARG A 61 9.09 -23.47 6.87
CA ARG A 61 10.29 -23.71 6.04
C ARG A 61 11.15 -22.47 5.83
N LYS A 62 10.52 -21.29 5.69
CA LYS A 62 11.25 -20.04 5.50
C LYS A 62 11.88 -19.56 6.82
N ALA A 63 11.18 -19.74 7.94
CA ALA A 63 11.74 -19.50 9.27
C ALA A 63 12.90 -20.45 9.56
N GLU A 64 12.78 -21.74 9.24
CA GLU A 64 13.87 -22.73 9.29
C GLU A 64 15.09 -22.26 8.49
N SER A 65 14.92 -21.82 7.24
CA SER A 65 16.04 -21.31 6.44
C SER A 65 16.70 -20.04 7.02
N ILE A 66 15.94 -19.21 7.74
CA ILE A 66 16.48 -18.01 8.39
C ILE A 66 17.27 -18.40 9.63
N LEU A 67 16.80 -19.40 10.39
CA LEU A 67 17.49 -19.93 11.57
C LEU A 67 18.77 -20.68 11.21
N GLU A 68 18.82 -21.36 10.06
CA GLU A 68 20.04 -22.00 9.55
C GLU A 68 21.13 -20.98 9.17
N ILE A 69 20.74 -19.79 8.72
CA ILE A 69 21.68 -18.70 8.36
C ILE A 69 22.25 -18.02 9.61
N ILE A 70 21.46 -17.95 10.68
CA ILE A 70 21.87 -17.30 11.91
C ILE A 70 22.52 -18.36 12.79
N ASN A 71 23.85 -18.38 12.76
CA ASN A 71 24.68 -19.20 13.64
C ASN A 71 24.55 -18.69 15.09
N PHE A 72 23.40 -18.94 15.72
CA PHE A 72 23.21 -18.66 17.13
C PHE A 72 24.18 -19.58 17.89
N GLU A 73 25.16 -18.95 18.56
CA GLU A 73 25.92 -19.63 19.61
C GLU A 73 24.94 -20.30 20.57
N GLU A 74 25.31 -21.46 21.13
CA GLU A 74 24.54 -22.33 22.02
C GLU A 74 23.97 -21.58 23.26
N ARG A 75 22.93 -20.78 23.04
CA ARG A 75 22.29 -19.95 24.06
C ARG A 75 20.79 -19.98 23.83
N ASP A 76 20.06 -19.98 24.93
CA ASP A 76 18.62 -19.74 24.90
C ASP A 76 18.40 -18.28 24.52
N CYS A 77 17.79 -18.03 23.37
CA CYS A 77 17.44 -16.68 22.96
C CYS A 77 15.98 -16.58 22.53
N ARG A 78 15.40 -15.41 22.81
CA ARG A 78 14.08 -15.02 22.35
C ARG A 78 14.28 -14.13 21.13
N ILE A 79 13.73 -14.54 20.01
CA ILE A 79 13.90 -13.86 18.73
C ILE A 79 12.54 -13.33 18.31
N LYS A 80 12.47 -12.04 17.98
CA LYS A 80 11.30 -11.46 17.34
C LYS A 80 11.55 -11.30 15.83
N VAL A 81 10.70 -11.91 15.02
CA VAL A 81 10.68 -11.77 13.57
C VAL A 81 9.55 -10.85 13.17
N ILE A 82 9.88 -9.73 12.54
CA ILE A 82 8.90 -8.81 11.96
C ILE A 82 8.72 -9.17 10.49
N CYS A 83 7.49 -9.48 10.13
CA CYS A 83 7.07 -9.85 8.78
C CYS A 83 6.01 -8.87 8.30
N LYS A 84 6.00 -8.58 7.00
CA LYS A 84 4.82 -8.04 6.33
C LYS A 84 4.15 -9.10 5.48
N TRP A 85 2.84 -9.03 5.38
CA TRP A 85 2.05 -9.90 4.52
C TRP A 85 0.94 -9.11 3.83
N GLY A 86 0.32 -9.75 2.84
CA GLY A 86 -0.83 -9.22 2.15
C GLY A 86 -1.18 -10.09 0.96
N PHE A 87 -2.06 -9.56 0.12
CA PHE A 87 -2.60 -10.30 -1.00
C PHE A 87 -3.06 -9.34 -2.10
N ASP A 88 -3.03 -9.83 -3.33
CA ASP A 88 -3.47 -9.06 -4.49
C ASP A 88 -4.06 -9.98 -5.56
N GLY A 89 -4.92 -9.39 -6.39
CA GLY A 89 -5.54 -10.02 -7.53
C GLY A 89 -4.99 -9.44 -8.84
N SER A 90 -4.73 -10.29 -9.81
CA SER A 90 -4.34 -9.91 -11.16
C SER A 90 -5.25 -10.59 -12.19
N SER A 91 -5.63 -9.85 -13.22
CA SER A 91 -6.51 -10.30 -14.31
C SER A 91 -5.80 -10.25 -15.66
N GLY A 92 -6.42 -10.85 -16.69
CA GLY A 92 -5.89 -10.82 -18.06
C GLY A 92 -4.72 -11.79 -18.29
N HIS A 93 -4.61 -12.82 -17.46
CA HIS A 93 -3.68 -13.91 -17.69
C HIS A 93 -4.14 -14.78 -18.87
N SER A 94 -3.18 -15.37 -19.58
CA SER A 94 -3.50 -16.31 -20.67
C SER A 94 -4.26 -17.51 -20.12
N GLN A 95 -5.48 -17.73 -20.63
CA GLN A 95 -6.29 -18.88 -20.27
C GLN A 95 -5.68 -20.16 -20.85
N TYR A 96 -5.44 -21.14 -20.01
CA TYR A 96 -4.89 -22.44 -20.41
C TYR A 96 -6.00 -23.47 -20.68
N LYS A 97 -7.28 -23.03 -20.64
CA LYS A 97 -8.49 -23.88 -20.79
C LYS A 97 -8.45 -25.08 -19.84
N GLN A 98 -7.91 -24.87 -18.64
CA GLN A 98 -7.85 -25.91 -17.62
C GLN A 98 -9.28 -26.38 -17.28
N LYS A 99 -9.49 -27.68 -17.12
CA LYS A 99 -10.78 -28.20 -16.65
C LYS A 99 -10.95 -27.87 -15.17
N PHE A 100 -11.94 -27.04 -14.85
CA PHE A 100 -12.33 -26.75 -13.48
C PHE A 100 -13.46 -27.68 -13.04
N SER A 101 -13.53 -27.95 -11.74
CA SER A 101 -14.65 -28.70 -11.13
C SER A 101 -15.94 -27.90 -11.09
N ASP A 102 -15.83 -26.57 -11.17
CA ASP A 102 -16.92 -25.62 -11.16
C ASP A 102 -16.89 -24.86 -12.49
N LEU A 103 -18.06 -24.75 -13.14
CA LEU A 103 -18.22 -24.13 -14.44
C LEU A 103 -18.08 -22.60 -14.41
N GLU A 104 -18.18 -21.99 -13.23
CA GLU A 104 -18.00 -20.53 -13.05
C GLU A 104 -16.52 -20.12 -12.86
N ASN A 105 -15.62 -21.09 -12.67
CA ASN A 105 -14.19 -20.81 -12.46
C ASN A 105 -13.42 -20.66 -13.77
N THR A 106 -12.44 -19.75 -13.76
CA THR A 106 -11.55 -19.46 -14.88
C THR A 106 -10.10 -19.26 -14.39
N ASP A 107 -9.11 -19.60 -15.23
CA ASP A 107 -7.68 -19.34 -15.00
C ASP A 107 -7.24 -17.93 -15.43
N GLU A 108 -8.18 -17.09 -15.88
CA GLU A 108 -7.91 -15.71 -16.26
C GLU A 108 -7.49 -14.81 -15.08
N PHE A 109 -7.86 -15.20 -13.86
CA PHE A 109 -7.61 -14.44 -12.63
C PHE A 109 -6.64 -15.19 -11.72
N LEU A 110 -5.61 -14.49 -11.27
CA LEU A 110 -4.68 -14.96 -10.25
C LEU A 110 -4.93 -14.19 -8.95
N PHE A 111 -5.09 -14.92 -7.85
CA PHE A 111 -5.12 -14.34 -6.51
C PHE A 111 -3.96 -14.91 -5.69
N LEU A 112 -3.07 -14.04 -5.22
CA LEU A 112 -1.86 -14.43 -4.51
C LEU A 112 -1.89 -13.86 -3.08
N VAL A 113 -1.60 -14.72 -2.10
CA VAL A 113 -1.23 -14.29 -0.74
C VAL A 113 0.27 -14.42 -0.60
N ALA A 114 0.94 -13.36 -0.17
CA ALA A 114 2.38 -13.29 -0.04
C ALA A 114 2.81 -12.78 1.34
N MET A 115 4.02 -13.16 1.76
CA MET A 115 4.64 -12.73 3.00
C MET A 115 6.13 -12.49 2.78
N THR A 116 6.67 -11.46 3.44
CA THR A 116 8.08 -11.10 3.40
C THR A 116 8.60 -10.85 4.81
N PRO A 117 9.64 -11.59 5.27
CA PRO A 117 10.35 -11.24 6.51
C PRO A 117 11.12 -9.94 6.31
N LEU A 118 11.06 -9.04 7.30
CA LEU A 118 11.67 -7.71 7.23
C LEU A 118 12.86 -7.57 8.17
N ARG A 119 12.68 -7.96 9.44
CA ARG A 119 13.71 -7.81 10.48
C ARG A 119 13.67 -8.99 11.42
N LEU A 120 14.83 -9.36 11.90
CA LEU A 120 15.01 -10.29 13.00
C LEU A 120 15.68 -9.52 14.14
N ILE A 121 15.09 -9.59 15.32
CA ILE A 121 15.50 -8.87 16.51
C ILE A 121 15.82 -9.91 17.57
N ASP A 122 17.05 -9.90 18.05
CA ASP A 122 17.41 -10.62 19.26
C ASP A 122 16.84 -9.85 20.46
N MET A 123 15.91 -10.49 21.15
CA MET A 123 15.30 -9.95 22.35
C MET A 123 16.14 -10.48 23.52
N GLU A 124 17.09 -9.67 23.99
CA GLU A 124 17.87 -10.01 25.18
C GLU A 124 16.93 -10.49 26.31
N THR A 125 17.06 -11.76 26.71
CA THR A 125 16.36 -12.27 27.89
C THR A 125 17.24 -13.23 28.69
N ASN A 126 17.18 -13.04 30.02
CA ASN A 126 17.71 -13.93 31.05
C ASN A 126 17.44 -15.40 30.68
N THR A 127 18.52 -16.17 30.65
CA THR A 127 18.55 -17.62 30.44
C THR A 127 17.45 -18.31 31.23
N ILE A 128 16.48 -18.88 30.53
CA ILE A 128 15.57 -19.85 31.13
C ILE A 128 16.34 -21.16 31.15
N GLU A 129 17.07 -21.42 32.24
CA GLU A 129 17.77 -22.70 32.41
C GLU A 129 16.74 -23.83 32.44
N THR A 130 16.58 -24.54 31.33
CA THR A 130 15.84 -25.79 31.28
C THR A 130 16.83 -26.95 31.34
N LYS A 131 16.49 -28.00 32.10
CA LYS A 131 17.36 -29.17 32.31
C LYS A 131 17.57 -30.03 31.04
N GLU A 132 17.03 -29.64 29.89
CA GLU A 132 16.95 -30.46 28.67
C GLU A 132 17.36 -29.71 27.37
N GLY A 133 18.51 -29.02 27.38
CA GLY A 133 19.13 -28.45 26.18
C GLY A 133 18.64 -27.04 25.80
N HIS A 134 19.20 -26.48 24.72
CA HIS A 134 18.93 -25.10 24.31
C HIS A 134 17.64 -24.97 23.49
N TYR A 135 16.84 -23.96 23.84
CA TYR A 135 15.58 -23.62 23.17
C TYR A 135 15.57 -22.20 22.63
N TYR A 136 15.04 -22.04 21.43
CA TYR A 136 14.76 -20.75 20.82
C TYR A 136 13.26 -20.46 20.92
N ILE A 137 12.91 -19.29 21.45
CA ILE A 137 11.54 -18.77 21.38
C ILE A 137 11.47 -17.82 20.21
N ILE A 138 10.62 -18.11 19.22
CA ILE A 138 10.39 -17.22 18.08
C ILE A 138 9.01 -16.58 18.22
N GLU A 139 9.01 -15.26 18.27
CA GLU A 139 7.83 -14.42 18.17
C GLU A 139 7.70 -13.87 16.77
N VAL A 140 6.51 -14.01 16.18
CA VAL A 140 6.25 -13.54 14.82
C VAL A 140 5.27 -12.37 14.88
N ASP A 141 5.72 -11.22 14.40
CA ASP A 141 4.89 -10.01 14.26
C ASP A 141 4.50 -9.85 12.78
N MET A 142 3.19 -9.86 12.50
CA MET A 142 2.64 -9.94 11.15
C MET A 142 1.90 -8.65 10.77
N MET A 143 2.52 -7.85 9.92
CA MET A 143 1.98 -6.57 9.47
C MET A 143 1.23 -6.70 8.15
N LEU A 144 -0.08 -6.45 8.13
CA LEU A 144 -0.90 -6.47 6.92
C LEU A 144 -0.79 -5.14 6.15
N THR A 145 0.37 -4.91 5.53
CA THR A 145 0.70 -3.65 4.83
C THR A 145 0.92 -3.81 3.33
N MET A 146 0.93 -5.04 2.81
CA MET A 146 0.97 -5.28 1.36
C MET A 146 -0.45 -5.29 0.78
N LEU A 147 -1.13 -4.16 0.89
CA LEU A 147 -2.49 -3.95 0.42
C LEU A 147 -2.53 -2.80 -0.60
N ASP A 148 -3.46 -2.91 -1.55
CA ASP A 148 -3.87 -1.79 -2.36
C ASP A 148 -4.91 -0.91 -1.62
N GLY A 149 -5.23 0.24 -2.21
CA GLY A 149 -6.24 1.14 -1.63
C GLY A 149 -7.63 0.49 -1.57
N SER A 150 -8.00 -0.29 -2.60
CA SER A 150 -9.33 -0.92 -2.74
C SER A 150 -9.61 -1.93 -1.63
N VAL A 151 -8.64 -2.78 -1.32
CA VAL A 151 -8.73 -3.77 -0.23
C VAL A 151 -8.73 -3.04 1.11
N GLY A 152 -7.89 -2.03 1.29
CA GLY A 152 -7.90 -1.18 2.48
C GLY A 152 -9.27 -0.56 2.75
N ASN A 153 -9.98 -0.15 1.70
CA ASN A 153 -11.35 0.35 1.78
C ASN A 153 -12.35 -0.69 2.31
N VAL A 154 -12.28 -1.92 1.82
CA VAL A 154 -13.16 -3.01 2.28
C VAL A 154 -12.87 -3.36 3.74
N LEU A 155 -11.58 -3.49 4.10
CA LEU A 155 -11.16 -3.85 5.46
C LEU A 155 -11.40 -2.77 6.51
N SER A 156 -11.54 -1.51 6.07
CA SER A 156 -11.89 -0.37 6.94
C SER A 156 -13.38 -0.03 6.92
N GLU A 157 -14.21 -0.84 6.24
CA GLU A 157 -15.65 -0.57 6.05
C GLU A 157 -15.92 0.82 5.42
N THR A 158 -14.96 1.31 4.61
CA THR A 158 -15.04 2.59 3.92
C THR A 158 -15.68 2.43 2.55
N ASN A 159 -16.93 2.87 2.43
CA ASN A 159 -17.79 2.71 1.25
C ASN A 159 -17.32 3.38 -0.07
N SER A 160 -16.17 4.06 -0.11
CA SER A 160 -15.68 4.72 -1.32
C SER A 160 -14.16 4.85 -1.34
N THR A 161 -13.53 4.44 -2.44
CA THR A 161 -12.09 4.54 -2.69
C THR A 161 -11.56 5.97 -2.72
N MET A 162 -12.45 6.96 -2.87
CA MET A 162 -12.10 8.38 -2.82
C MET A 162 -12.08 8.95 -1.39
N LYS A 163 -12.67 8.25 -0.41
CA LYS A 163 -12.64 8.67 1.00
C LYS A 163 -11.34 8.21 1.65
N CYS A 164 -10.83 9.02 2.56
CA CYS A 164 -9.70 8.62 3.38
C CYS A 164 -10.10 7.53 4.37
N ILE A 165 -9.38 6.41 4.35
CA ILE A 165 -9.59 5.31 5.30
C ILE A 165 -9.18 5.69 6.73
N ILE A 166 -8.35 6.73 6.90
CA ILE A 166 -7.84 7.15 8.21
C ILE A 166 -8.80 8.15 8.86
N CYS A 167 -9.04 9.30 8.25
CA CYS A 167 -9.86 10.36 8.86
C CYS A 167 -11.31 10.43 8.31
N GLY A 168 -11.66 9.61 7.32
CA GLY A 168 -12.98 9.65 6.68
C GLY A 168 -13.24 10.89 5.80
N ALA A 169 -12.24 11.74 5.56
CA ALA A 169 -12.38 12.91 4.68
C ALA A 169 -12.79 12.52 3.26
N THR A 170 -13.75 13.25 2.70
CA THR A 170 -14.09 13.16 1.27
C THR A 170 -13.20 14.10 0.46
N PRO A 171 -13.09 13.95 -0.88
CA PRO A 171 -12.29 14.88 -1.70
C PRO A 171 -12.66 16.36 -1.50
N LYS A 172 -13.94 16.66 -1.22
CA LYS A 172 -14.41 18.03 -0.95
C LYS A 172 -13.88 18.57 0.38
N ASP A 173 -13.64 17.69 1.35
CA ASP A 173 -13.16 18.06 2.68
C ASP A 173 -11.63 18.21 2.70
N MET A 174 -10.90 17.41 1.90
CA MET A 174 -9.44 17.28 1.96
C MET A 174 -8.66 18.58 1.76
N ASN A 175 -9.23 19.57 1.06
CA ASN A 175 -8.62 20.88 0.84
C ASN A 175 -9.11 21.97 1.83
N THR A 176 -9.85 21.58 2.87
CA THR A 176 -10.43 22.51 3.86
C THR A 176 -9.77 22.31 5.23
N LEU A 177 -9.67 23.40 6.02
CA LEU A 177 -9.14 23.33 7.38
C LEU A 177 -9.91 22.31 8.25
N ALA A 178 -11.24 22.27 8.11
CA ALA A 178 -12.08 21.32 8.83
C ALA A 178 -11.81 19.86 8.43
N GLY A 179 -11.46 19.60 7.15
CA GLY A 179 -11.08 18.27 6.68
C GLY A 179 -9.66 17.88 7.10
N ILE A 180 -8.74 18.84 7.12
CA ILE A 180 -7.35 18.64 7.55
C ILE A 180 -7.27 18.30 9.03
N ASN A 181 -8.07 18.96 9.86
CA ASN A 181 -8.08 18.77 11.31
C ASN A 181 -8.99 17.61 11.77
N ARG A 182 -9.43 16.73 10.86
CA ARG A 182 -10.26 15.59 11.25
C ARG A 182 -9.44 14.60 12.08
N PRO A 183 -9.99 14.08 13.19
CA PRO A 183 -9.29 13.10 14.00
C PRO A 183 -9.08 11.81 13.19
N PRO A 184 -7.88 11.22 13.22
CA PRO A 184 -7.61 9.96 12.54
C PRO A 184 -8.17 8.77 13.32
N ASN A 185 -8.63 7.75 12.59
CA ASN A 185 -8.81 6.40 13.11
C ASN A 185 -7.46 5.69 13.09
N VAL A 186 -6.81 5.65 14.25
CA VAL A 186 -5.46 5.10 14.43
C VAL A 186 -5.37 3.60 14.16
N ASP A 187 -6.47 2.84 14.29
CA ASP A 187 -6.49 1.41 14.00
C ASP A 187 -6.22 1.14 12.52
N ASN A 188 -6.61 2.07 11.65
CA ASN A 188 -6.41 1.95 10.21
C ASN A 188 -4.96 2.22 9.77
N TYR A 189 -4.08 2.67 10.68
CA TYR A 189 -2.63 2.72 10.39
C TYR A 189 -2.02 1.34 10.14
N ARG A 190 -2.66 0.25 10.62
CA ARG A 190 -2.23 -1.13 10.37
C ARG A 190 -2.14 -1.51 8.89
N PHE A 191 -2.86 -0.79 8.02
CA PHE A 191 -2.85 -1.03 6.58
C PHE A 191 -1.63 -0.44 5.87
N GLY A 192 -0.86 0.40 6.56
CA GLY A 192 0.36 1.01 6.06
C GLY A 192 0.14 2.00 4.90
N LEU A 193 1.24 2.47 4.34
CA LEU A 193 1.28 3.34 3.16
C LEU A 193 1.98 2.62 2.01
N SER A 194 1.31 2.44 0.88
CA SER A 194 1.94 1.89 -0.32
C SER A 194 2.77 2.97 -1.04
N THR A 195 4.09 2.94 -0.85
CA THR A 195 5.02 3.91 -1.46
C THR A 195 4.98 3.87 -2.98
N LEU A 196 4.87 2.68 -3.59
CA LEU A 196 4.73 2.53 -5.04
C LEU A 196 3.49 3.26 -5.57
N HIS A 197 2.33 3.05 -4.94
CA HIS A 197 1.11 3.73 -5.33
C HIS A 197 1.19 5.24 -5.07
N CYS A 198 1.93 5.69 -4.04
CA CYS A 198 2.14 7.13 -3.82
C CYS A 198 2.83 7.77 -5.03
N TRP A 199 3.95 7.23 -5.51
CA TRP A 199 4.65 7.77 -6.69
C TRP A 199 3.71 7.93 -7.90
N ILE A 200 2.97 6.88 -8.23
CA ILE A 200 2.07 6.87 -9.39
C ILE A 200 0.91 7.87 -9.19
N ARG A 201 0.27 7.87 -8.02
CA ARG A 201 -0.92 8.70 -7.76
C ARG A 201 -0.58 10.18 -7.65
N PHE A 202 0.57 10.54 -7.06
CA PHE A 202 1.04 11.93 -7.04
C PHE A 202 1.37 12.40 -8.47
N PHE A 203 1.99 11.57 -9.29
CA PHE A 203 2.26 11.90 -10.70
C PHE A 203 0.97 12.13 -11.50
N GLU A 204 0.02 11.19 -11.45
CA GLU A 204 -1.29 11.32 -12.11
C GLU A 204 -2.04 12.57 -11.65
N TYR A 205 -1.95 12.87 -10.35
CA TYR A 205 -2.57 14.03 -9.75
C TYR A 205 -2.03 15.35 -10.32
N LEU A 206 -0.70 15.52 -10.38
CA LEU A 206 -0.09 16.72 -10.92
C LEU A 206 -0.32 16.86 -12.43
N LEU A 207 -0.30 15.75 -13.18
CA LEU A 207 -0.71 15.74 -14.60
C LEU A 207 -2.14 16.26 -14.76
N HIS A 208 -3.06 15.77 -13.95
CA HIS A 208 -4.46 16.16 -13.99
C HIS A 208 -4.70 17.62 -13.62
N ILE A 209 -3.90 18.18 -12.72
CA ILE A 209 -3.89 19.63 -12.46
C ILE A 209 -3.40 20.35 -13.71
N GLY A 210 -2.25 19.95 -14.25
CA GLY A 210 -1.65 20.51 -15.47
C GLY A 210 -2.64 20.58 -16.63
N TYR A 211 -3.37 19.48 -16.90
CA TYR A 211 -4.38 19.43 -17.96
C TYR A 211 -5.50 20.47 -17.79
N ARG A 212 -5.85 20.80 -16.54
CA ARG A 212 -6.98 21.66 -16.19
C ARG A 212 -6.57 23.09 -15.81
N LEU A 213 -5.29 23.43 -15.82
CA LEU A 213 -4.81 24.80 -15.58
C LEU A 213 -5.52 25.87 -16.42
N PRO A 214 -5.87 25.64 -17.71
CA PRO A 214 -6.57 26.66 -18.51
C PRO A 214 -7.97 27.02 -17.99
N ILE A 215 -8.65 26.08 -17.34
CA ILE A 215 -10.04 26.26 -16.88
C ILE A 215 -10.16 26.42 -15.36
N LYS A 216 -9.13 26.02 -14.60
CA LYS A 216 -9.05 26.06 -13.13
C LYS A 216 -10.31 25.51 -12.43
N SER A 217 -10.84 24.39 -12.93
CA SER A 217 -11.99 23.71 -12.32
C SER A 217 -11.71 22.23 -12.10
N TRP A 218 -12.22 21.69 -10.98
CA TRP A 218 -12.12 20.25 -10.69
C TRP A 218 -12.96 19.42 -11.67
N GLN A 219 -14.22 19.81 -11.89
CA GLN A 219 -15.15 19.10 -12.77
C GLN A 219 -15.23 19.75 -14.15
N VAL A 220 -15.11 18.90 -15.17
CA VAL A 220 -15.15 19.30 -16.58
C VAL A 220 -16.42 18.74 -17.22
N ARG A 221 -17.54 19.43 -16.98
CA ARG A 221 -18.88 18.98 -17.43
C ARG A 221 -19.23 19.49 -18.83
N VAL A 222 -18.85 20.74 -19.10
CA VAL A 222 -19.21 21.51 -20.29
C VAL A 222 -18.34 21.07 -21.51
N PRO A 223 -18.92 20.82 -22.70
CA PRO A 223 -18.19 20.34 -23.88
C PRO A 223 -17.01 21.23 -24.29
N GLU A 224 -17.17 22.55 -24.21
CA GLU A 224 -16.14 23.53 -24.54
C GLU A 224 -14.92 23.36 -23.62
N ASN A 225 -15.14 23.20 -22.32
CA ASN A 225 -14.08 22.95 -21.36
C ASN A 225 -13.42 21.58 -21.58
N LYS A 226 -14.17 20.57 -22.03
CA LYS A 226 -13.59 19.26 -22.37
C LYS A 226 -12.62 19.38 -23.56
N ALA A 227 -12.98 20.16 -24.58
CA ALA A 227 -12.12 20.41 -25.73
C ALA A 227 -10.82 21.13 -25.33
N ILE A 228 -10.91 22.15 -24.45
CA ILE A 228 -9.75 22.88 -23.93
C ILE A 228 -8.81 21.95 -23.16
N VAL A 229 -9.36 21.13 -22.26
CA VAL A 229 -8.57 20.19 -21.44
C VAL A 229 -7.92 19.11 -22.30
N GLU A 230 -8.64 18.59 -23.30
CA GLU A 230 -8.10 17.57 -24.21
C GLU A 230 -6.99 18.14 -25.11
N ALA A 231 -7.13 19.38 -25.59
CA ALA A 231 -6.09 20.06 -26.35
C ALA A 231 -4.83 20.27 -25.50
N ASN A 232 -4.98 20.75 -24.26
CA ASN A 232 -3.85 20.95 -23.35
C ASN A 232 -3.21 19.62 -22.91
N LYS A 233 -4.02 18.56 -22.71
CA LYS A 233 -3.52 17.20 -22.46
C LYS A 233 -2.64 16.71 -23.62
N LYS A 234 -3.08 16.89 -24.87
CA LYS A 234 -2.29 16.51 -26.06
C LYS A 234 -0.98 17.30 -26.16
N ARG A 235 -1.00 18.61 -25.87
CA ARG A 235 0.22 19.44 -25.79
C ARG A 235 1.19 18.88 -24.76
N ILE A 236 0.74 18.66 -23.53
CA ILE A 236 1.56 18.13 -22.43
C ILE A 236 2.13 16.75 -22.79
N GLN A 237 1.32 15.85 -23.35
CA GLN A 237 1.78 14.53 -23.80
C GLN A 237 2.88 14.63 -24.87
N ALA A 238 2.72 15.53 -25.85
CA ALA A 238 3.70 15.74 -26.91
C ALA A 238 5.02 16.30 -26.35
N GLU A 239 4.95 17.26 -25.43
CA GLU A 239 6.13 17.84 -24.81
C GLU A 239 6.88 16.86 -23.90
N PHE A 240 6.18 16.01 -23.14
CA PHE A 240 6.83 14.93 -22.38
C PHE A 240 7.57 13.95 -23.28
N ARG A 241 6.97 13.61 -24.42
CA ARG A 241 7.62 12.75 -25.42
C ARG A 241 8.84 13.43 -26.04
N ALA A 242 8.75 14.71 -26.36
CA ALA A 242 9.83 15.45 -27.00
C ALA A 242 11.02 15.73 -26.06
N LYS A 243 10.75 16.22 -24.84
CA LYS A 243 11.79 16.68 -23.91
C LYS A 243 12.35 15.57 -23.01
N LEU A 244 11.53 14.59 -22.63
CA LEU A 244 11.91 13.53 -21.67
C LEU A 244 11.77 12.12 -22.24
N SER A 245 11.38 11.96 -23.51
CA SER A 245 11.11 10.65 -24.14
C SER A 245 10.09 9.80 -23.36
N LEU A 246 9.19 10.46 -22.63
CA LEU A 246 8.16 9.81 -21.84
C LEU A 246 6.83 9.73 -22.59
N ILE A 247 6.22 8.56 -22.56
CA ILE A 247 4.83 8.38 -22.99
C ILE A 247 3.97 8.40 -21.73
N VAL A 248 3.14 9.44 -21.58
CA VAL A 248 2.32 9.65 -20.38
C VAL A 248 0.83 9.53 -20.69
N ASP A 249 0.08 8.97 -19.75
CA ASP A 249 -1.38 8.88 -19.77
C ASP A 249 -1.96 8.25 -21.05
N LYS A 250 -1.35 7.13 -21.46
CA LYS A 250 -1.83 6.26 -22.55
C LYS A 250 -2.10 4.85 -22.01
N PRO A 251 -3.24 4.24 -22.37
CA PRO A 251 -3.50 2.85 -22.05
C PRO A 251 -2.50 1.95 -22.78
N LYS A 252 -2.01 0.90 -22.09
CA LYS A 252 -1.17 -0.14 -22.71
C LYS A 252 -2.08 -1.26 -23.24
N PRO A 253 -1.72 -1.95 -24.34
CA PRO A 253 -2.45 -3.13 -24.80
C PRO A 253 -2.51 -4.21 -23.71
N GLY A 254 -3.68 -4.77 -23.45
CA GLY A 254 -3.92 -5.71 -22.34
C GLY A 254 -4.40 -5.00 -21.08
N TYR A 255 -3.47 -4.59 -20.21
CA TYR A 255 -3.78 -3.94 -18.93
C TYR A 255 -2.74 -2.88 -18.55
N GLY A 256 -3.20 -1.87 -17.80
CA GLY A 256 -2.35 -0.83 -17.22
C GLY A 256 -2.22 0.44 -18.07
N SER A 257 -1.46 1.38 -17.53
CA SER A 257 -1.21 2.70 -18.12
C SER A 257 0.29 2.88 -18.34
N SER A 258 0.65 3.82 -19.21
CA SER A 258 2.00 4.33 -19.32
C SER A 258 2.43 5.16 -18.09
N ASN A 259 1.50 5.45 -17.17
CA ASN A 259 1.75 6.02 -15.86
C ASN A 259 2.22 4.94 -14.86
N ASP A 260 3.36 4.31 -15.14
CA ASP A 260 3.98 3.38 -14.21
C ASP A 260 4.98 4.08 -13.27
N GLY A 261 5.52 3.33 -12.32
CA GLY A 261 6.46 3.86 -11.34
C GLY A 261 7.75 4.41 -11.97
N ASN A 262 8.15 3.95 -13.16
CA ASN A 262 9.33 4.50 -13.83
C ASN A 262 9.03 5.89 -14.39
N THR A 263 7.91 6.04 -15.09
CA THR A 263 7.44 7.34 -15.59
C THR A 263 7.29 8.36 -14.46
N ALA A 264 6.70 7.96 -13.34
CA ALA A 264 6.54 8.83 -12.17
C ALA A 264 7.90 9.29 -11.61
N ARG A 265 8.87 8.38 -11.44
CA ARG A 265 10.21 8.73 -10.93
C ARG A 265 10.93 9.72 -11.84
N ILE A 266 10.88 9.53 -13.15
CA ILE A 266 11.53 10.45 -14.10
C ILE A 266 10.88 11.84 -14.04
N PHE A 267 9.55 11.91 -13.91
CA PHE A 267 8.84 13.18 -13.73
C PHE A 267 9.35 13.95 -12.51
N PHE A 268 9.45 13.30 -11.36
CA PHE A 268 9.87 13.96 -10.11
C PHE A 268 11.38 14.17 -10.01
N HIS A 269 12.20 13.43 -10.76
CA HIS A 269 13.64 13.65 -10.85
C HIS A 269 14.00 14.90 -11.65
N ASN A 270 13.09 15.40 -12.49
CA ASN A 270 13.29 16.61 -13.31
C ASN A 270 12.25 17.71 -13.00
N PRO A 271 12.21 18.28 -11.77
CA PRO A 271 11.16 19.22 -11.38
C PRO A 271 11.01 20.45 -12.28
N GLN A 272 12.11 21.05 -12.71
CA GLN A 272 12.08 22.20 -13.62
C GLN A 272 11.41 21.85 -14.95
N THR A 273 11.91 20.83 -15.65
CA THR A 273 11.35 20.39 -16.94
C THR A 273 9.89 19.97 -16.80
N SER A 274 9.54 19.25 -15.74
CA SER A 274 8.17 18.85 -15.44
C SER A 274 7.25 20.04 -15.18
N SER A 275 7.74 21.06 -14.46
CA SER A 275 7.04 22.33 -14.25
C SER A 275 6.80 23.05 -15.57
N ASP A 276 7.84 23.20 -16.40
CA ASP A 276 7.76 23.89 -17.69
C ASP A 276 6.76 23.23 -18.64
N ILE A 277 6.71 21.89 -18.66
CA ILE A 277 5.79 21.13 -19.51
C ILE A 277 4.34 21.27 -19.00
N THR A 278 4.12 21.00 -17.72
CA THR A 278 2.77 20.89 -17.14
C THR A 278 2.15 22.23 -16.77
N GLY A 279 2.97 23.25 -16.51
CA GLY A 279 2.59 24.53 -15.90
C GLY A 279 2.32 24.44 -14.39
N VAL A 280 2.58 23.29 -13.76
CA VAL A 280 2.49 23.13 -12.30
C VAL A 280 3.71 23.77 -11.64
N ASP A 281 3.53 24.38 -10.50
CA ASP A 281 4.57 25.06 -9.74
C ASP A 281 5.75 24.14 -9.42
N ARG A 282 6.96 24.64 -9.68
CA ARG A 282 8.21 23.91 -9.51
C ARG A 282 8.47 23.55 -8.05
N GLU A 283 8.26 24.49 -7.13
CA GLU A 283 8.54 24.29 -5.71
C GLU A 283 7.63 23.19 -5.15
N LEU A 284 6.36 23.17 -5.55
CA LEU A 284 5.44 22.10 -5.20
C LEU A 284 5.93 20.72 -5.70
N ILE A 285 6.39 20.64 -6.96
CA ILE A 285 6.93 19.38 -7.52
C ILE A 285 8.16 18.92 -6.73
N GLU A 286 9.06 19.84 -6.37
CA GLU A 286 10.27 19.56 -5.59
C GLU A 286 9.94 19.04 -4.19
N LYS A 287 9.05 19.72 -3.46
CA LYS A 287 8.63 19.26 -2.12
C LYS A 287 8.00 17.87 -2.18
N ILE A 288 7.14 17.61 -3.18
CA ILE A 288 6.54 16.28 -3.39
C ILE A 288 7.62 15.24 -3.71
N ALA A 289 8.61 15.56 -4.55
CA ALA A 289 9.70 14.65 -4.87
C ALA A 289 10.50 14.26 -3.63
N ILE A 290 10.78 15.22 -2.74
CA ILE A 290 11.46 14.98 -1.45
C ILE A 290 10.59 14.09 -0.56
N ILE A 291 9.30 14.39 -0.42
CA ILE A 291 8.36 13.58 0.37
C ILE A 291 8.37 12.13 -0.11
N LEU A 292 8.20 11.90 -1.41
CA LEU A 292 8.18 10.56 -2.00
C LEU A 292 9.53 9.84 -1.86
N GLY A 293 10.64 10.56 -1.95
CA GLY A 293 11.98 10.04 -1.70
C GLY A 293 12.18 9.59 -0.26
N VAL A 294 11.77 10.41 0.71
CA VAL A 294 11.82 10.08 2.15
C VAL A 294 10.97 8.84 2.44
N LEU A 295 9.73 8.80 1.93
CA LEU A 295 8.82 7.65 2.07
C LEU A 295 9.43 6.34 1.51
N ALA A 296 10.20 6.43 0.43
CA ALA A 296 10.79 5.29 -0.25
C ALA A 296 12.22 4.95 0.23
N SER A 297 12.79 5.71 1.16
CA SER A 297 14.19 5.59 1.59
C SER A 297 14.51 4.31 2.36
N GLY A 298 13.51 3.71 3.02
CA GLY A 298 13.70 2.59 3.95
C GLY A 298 14.49 2.95 5.22
N CYS A 299 14.81 4.24 5.41
CA CYS A 299 15.57 4.75 6.54
C CYS A 299 14.65 5.26 7.65
N ALA A 300 15.21 5.48 8.86
CA ALA A 300 14.50 6.19 9.91
C ALA A 300 14.23 7.65 9.48
N ILE A 301 13.02 8.12 9.75
CA ILE A 301 12.56 9.46 9.33
C ILE A 301 12.47 10.36 10.56
N ASP A 302 13.07 11.55 10.47
CA ASP A 302 12.88 12.63 11.44
C ASP A 302 11.44 13.16 11.31
N MET A 303 10.61 12.79 12.29
CA MET A 303 9.16 12.99 12.22
C MET A 303 8.76 14.45 12.28
N GLU A 304 9.50 15.28 13.01
CA GLU A 304 9.21 16.71 13.15
C GLU A 304 9.48 17.44 11.83
N LYS A 305 10.65 17.20 11.23
CA LYS A 305 10.99 17.79 9.93
C LYS A 305 10.08 17.30 8.82
N PHE A 306 9.74 16.02 8.83
CA PHE A 306 8.84 15.45 7.83
C PHE A 306 7.43 16.02 7.94
N ALA A 307 6.92 16.22 9.16
CA ALA A 307 5.63 16.87 9.38
C ALA A 307 5.63 18.32 8.87
N SER A 308 6.69 19.09 9.15
CA SER A 308 6.85 20.46 8.62
C SER A 308 6.83 20.47 7.09
N LEU A 309 7.57 19.56 6.44
CA LEU A 309 7.62 19.46 4.98
C LEU A 309 6.24 19.15 4.37
N LEU A 310 5.49 18.22 4.98
CA LEU A 310 4.13 17.87 4.54
C LEU A 310 3.19 19.06 4.69
N GLU A 311 3.29 19.81 5.78
CA GLU A 311 2.48 21.00 6.03
C GLU A 311 2.79 22.12 5.03
N GLU A 312 4.07 22.42 4.80
CA GLU A 312 4.50 23.42 3.81
C GLU A 312 3.99 23.05 2.40
N ALA A 313 4.20 21.80 1.97
CA ALA A 313 3.74 21.33 0.66
C ALA A 313 2.21 21.42 0.52
N ARG A 314 1.48 21.07 1.58
CA ARG A 314 0.02 21.17 1.63
C ARG A 314 -0.45 22.61 1.57
N ASN A 315 0.17 23.52 2.32
CA ASN A 315 -0.20 24.93 2.37
C ASN A 315 0.06 25.61 1.03
N LEU A 316 1.22 25.33 0.41
CA LEU A 316 1.55 25.76 -0.94
C LEU A 316 0.52 25.24 -1.96
N TYR A 317 0.19 23.95 -1.88
CA TYR A 317 -0.83 23.34 -2.71
C TYR A 317 -2.20 24.03 -2.60
N ILE A 318 -2.69 24.23 -1.37
CA ILE A 318 -3.99 24.86 -1.12
C ILE A 318 -3.97 26.30 -1.63
N HIS A 319 -2.86 27.02 -1.47
CA HIS A 319 -2.74 28.38 -1.98
C HIS A 319 -2.87 28.44 -3.52
N LEU A 320 -2.19 27.55 -4.24
CA LEU A 320 -2.10 27.58 -5.70
C LEU A 320 -3.27 26.88 -6.41
N TYR A 321 -3.77 25.77 -5.84
CA TYR A 321 -4.60 24.79 -6.53
C TYR A 321 -5.84 24.35 -5.75
N LYS A 322 -6.32 25.15 -4.78
CA LYS A 322 -7.53 24.87 -3.97
C LYS A 322 -8.73 24.34 -4.76
N TRP A 323 -8.88 24.83 -5.99
CA TRP A 323 -9.99 24.53 -6.91
C TRP A 323 -9.99 23.09 -7.43
N TYR A 324 -8.91 22.33 -7.25
CA TYR A 324 -8.81 20.92 -7.61
C TYR A 324 -8.77 20.07 -6.33
N ASN A 325 -9.67 19.10 -6.16
CA ASN A 325 -9.68 18.33 -4.91
C ASN A 325 -8.58 17.27 -4.87
N MET A 326 -7.90 17.16 -3.73
CA MET A 326 -6.87 16.14 -3.50
C MET A 326 -7.46 14.73 -3.48
N PRO A 327 -6.82 13.73 -4.10
CA PRO A 327 -7.23 12.33 -3.99
C PRO A 327 -6.75 11.72 -2.67
N ASN A 328 -7.43 10.65 -2.23
CA ASN A 328 -7.13 9.95 -0.98
C ASN A 328 -5.64 9.62 -0.81
N THR A 329 -4.98 9.02 -1.81
CA THR A 329 -3.56 8.63 -1.71
C THR A 329 -2.61 9.81 -1.52
N VAL A 330 -2.97 11.01 -1.99
CA VAL A 330 -2.17 12.24 -1.81
C VAL A 330 -2.42 12.86 -0.43
N HIS A 331 -3.66 12.75 0.06
CA HIS A 331 -4.02 13.21 1.40
C HIS A 331 -3.45 12.31 2.52
N ASN A 332 -3.39 10.99 2.28
CA ASN A 332 -3.06 9.99 3.28
C ASN A 332 -1.72 10.23 4.02
N PRO A 333 -0.59 10.54 3.34
CA PRO A 333 0.66 10.89 4.01
C PRO A 333 0.53 12.08 4.97
N ALA A 334 -0.30 13.08 4.62
CA ALA A 334 -0.51 14.31 5.39
C ALA A 334 -1.66 14.22 6.41
N CYS A 335 -2.34 13.07 6.47
CA CYS A 335 -3.50 12.82 7.34
C CYS A 335 -3.10 12.33 8.74
N SER A 336 -1.84 11.92 8.94
CA SER A 336 -1.34 11.49 10.23
C SER A 336 -0.55 12.60 10.92
N PRO A 337 -0.91 13.00 12.16
CA PRO A 337 -0.07 13.88 12.98
C PRO A 337 1.20 13.17 13.49
N THR A 338 1.26 11.84 13.40
CA THR A 338 2.42 11.02 13.76
C THR A 338 2.65 9.96 12.68
N PRO A 339 3.39 10.28 11.60
CA PRO A 339 3.68 9.31 10.56
C PRO A 339 4.56 8.12 11.04
N SER A 340 4.97 8.07 12.32
CA SER A 340 5.74 7.00 12.94
C SER A 340 5.08 5.61 12.86
N TYR A 341 3.76 5.54 12.66
CA TYR A 341 3.04 4.28 12.47
C TYR A 341 3.09 3.74 11.04
N TYR A 342 3.46 4.55 10.04
CA TYR A 342 3.62 4.06 8.65
C TYR A 342 4.94 3.27 8.47
N PHE A 343 5.90 3.42 9.39
CA PHE A 343 7.29 2.97 9.22
C PHE A 343 7.79 2.01 10.29
N LYS A 344 6.88 1.38 11.06
CA LYS A 344 7.27 0.27 11.94
C LYS A 344 7.65 -0.97 11.15
#